data_AF-A0A1V4J2W6-F1
#
_entry.id   AF-A0A1V4J2W6-F1
#
_cell.length_a   1.000
_cell.length_b   1.000
_cell.length_c   1.000
_cell.angle_alpha   90.00
_cell.angle_beta   90.00
_cell.angle_gamma   90.00
#
_symmetry.space_group_name_H-M   'P 1'
#
loop_
_entity.id
_entity.type
_entity.pdbx_description
1 polymer ?
#
loop_
_entity_poly.entity_id
_entity_poly.type
_entity_poly.pdbx_seq_one_letter_code
_entity_poly.pdbx_strand_id
1 'polypeptide(L)'
;MAVKRRGVPAAGPPAAKRACREEEEKEKEEEFNGARFKALLRDPTTAGKGLETFVSVAKTLPSPEIYDVVEGYVKISMECAEIFKLLDGERKPESEMILIFQALEAILLRTASDLSHFSVVGMNIVKKLIHSYMRLVYAALYSENHRMSRVCLTLLSAMVAQGPDTARDVYSHFDFNNKHLPGLLKKRCKKGRPDVRMAYIQFALSFLIAGDNAVLTQVLELKDFIPDILRSEIKEDKVSTVNLLLSTLKTKVVQNKNITKTQKVRFFTADVLIHISSLYRWNGITDVSPGDLKVTQGSEEVGKMMVRELVHNFLMDLCCSLKHGITFYDPSLGTSGKGGNMVLLRFLLGLKTATEDEMVADLMIEVSLDGQYKVTQKDL
;
A
#
# COMPACT_ATOMS: atom_id res chain seq x y z
N MET A 1 -16.39 26.39 -84.75
CA MET A 1 -16.64 24.96 -84.44
C MET A 1 -15.33 24.31 -84.03
N ALA A 2 -15.31 23.66 -82.88
CA ALA A 2 -14.11 23.33 -82.11
C ALA A 2 -13.33 22.12 -82.65
N VAL A 3 -12.00 22.22 -82.61
CA VAL A 3 -11.05 21.14 -82.93
C VAL A 3 -10.59 20.46 -81.63
N LYS A 4 -10.71 19.14 -81.62
CA LYS A 4 -10.41 18.18 -80.55
C LYS A 4 -8.91 18.16 -80.23
N ARG A 5 -8.50 18.49 -78.99
CA ARG A 5 -7.12 18.32 -78.50
C ARG A 5 -6.98 17.01 -77.71
N ARG A 6 -5.94 16.25 -78.04
CA ARG A 6 -5.49 15.00 -77.40
C ARG A 6 -5.03 15.26 -75.96
N GLY A 7 -5.40 14.37 -75.04
CA GLY A 7 -4.94 14.37 -73.66
C GLY A 7 -3.49 13.87 -73.53
N VAL A 8 -2.73 14.54 -72.67
CA VAL A 8 -1.39 14.16 -72.20
C VAL A 8 -1.58 13.40 -70.86
N PRO A 9 -0.87 12.29 -70.60
CA PRO A 9 -1.02 11.58 -69.33
C PRO A 9 -0.37 12.38 -68.20
N ALA A 10 -1.10 12.53 -67.10
CA ALA A 10 -0.60 13.17 -65.88
C ALA A 10 0.54 12.34 -65.28
N ALA A 11 1.73 12.95 -65.18
CA ALA A 11 2.86 12.38 -64.46
C ALA A 11 2.48 12.19 -62.98
N GLY A 12 2.68 10.97 -62.47
CA GLY A 12 2.54 10.67 -61.05
C GLY A 12 3.50 11.51 -60.19
N PRO A 13 3.23 11.67 -58.88
CA PRO A 13 4.03 12.51 -58.01
C PRO A 13 5.51 12.04 -57.98
N PRO A 14 6.48 12.97 -57.85
CA PRO A 14 7.90 12.66 -57.94
C PRO A 14 8.34 11.71 -56.82
N ALA A 15 9.27 10.80 -57.14
CA ALA A 15 9.81 9.78 -56.23
C ALA A 15 10.32 10.34 -54.88
N ALA A 16 10.79 11.59 -54.87
CA ALA A 16 11.20 12.29 -53.65
C ALA A 16 10.05 12.53 -52.65
N LYS A 17 8.80 12.72 -53.11
CA LYS A 17 7.62 12.85 -52.23
C LYS A 17 7.10 11.50 -51.73
N ARG A 18 7.45 10.39 -52.37
CA ARG A 18 7.22 9.03 -51.83
C ARG A 18 8.27 8.67 -50.80
N ALA A 19 9.54 8.98 -51.08
CA ALA A 19 10.63 8.78 -50.12
C ALA A 19 10.44 9.62 -48.84
N CYS A 20 10.11 10.92 -48.94
CA CYS A 20 9.81 11.73 -47.75
C CYS A 20 8.56 11.26 -47.00
N ARG A 21 7.58 10.65 -47.67
CA ARG A 21 6.38 10.13 -47.00
C ARG A 21 6.63 8.77 -46.35
N GLU A 22 7.50 7.95 -46.94
CA GLU A 22 7.99 6.69 -46.36
C GLU A 22 9.01 6.94 -45.23
N GLU A 23 9.74 8.06 -45.26
CA GLU A 23 10.61 8.54 -44.18
C GLU A 23 9.80 9.23 -43.07
N GLU A 24 8.78 10.04 -43.39
CA GLU A 24 7.82 10.58 -42.40
C GLU A 24 6.93 9.48 -41.77
N GLU A 25 6.71 8.35 -42.46
CA GLU A 25 6.04 7.16 -41.90
C GLU A 25 7.01 6.25 -41.12
N LYS A 26 8.33 6.33 -41.36
CA LYS A 26 9.37 5.66 -40.54
C LYS A 26 9.83 6.49 -39.35
N GLU A 27 9.67 7.82 -39.40
CA GLU A 27 10.06 8.79 -38.37
C GLU A 27 8.89 9.32 -37.53
N LYS A 28 7.65 8.91 -37.81
CA LYS A 28 6.69 8.73 -36.71
C LYS A 28 7.28 7.65 -35.81
N GLU A 29 8.02 8.08 -34.78
CA GLU A 29 8.52 7.23 -33.69
C GLU A 29 7.58 6.05 -33.50
N GLU A 30 8.03 4.82 -33.78
CA GLU A 30 7.21 3.63 -33.57
C GLU A 30 6.61 3.70 -32.16
N GLU A 31 5.32 4.02 -32.07
CA GLU A 31 4.65 4.27 -30.80
C GLU A 31 4.96 3.10 -29.85
N PHE A 32 5.44 3.40 -28.65
CA PHE A 32 5.89 2.38 -27.70
C PHE A 32 4.70 1.54 -27.22
N ASN A 33 4.41 0.47 -27.95
CA ASN A 33 3.26 -0.42 -27.74
C ASN A 33 3.67 -1.77 -27.15
N GLY A 34 2.67 -2.60 -26.81
CA GLY A 34 2.90 -3.89 -26.15
C GLY A 34 3.76 -4.86 -26.98
N ALA A 35 3.62 -4.85 -28.31
CA ALA A 35 4.41 -5.71 -29.20
C ALA A 35 5.88 -5.28 -29.26
N ARG A 36 6.13 -3.97 -29.34
CA ARG A 36 7.47 -3.39 -29.28
C ARG A 36 8.14 -3.68 -27.95
N PHE A 37 7.43 -3.49 -26.83
CA PHE A 37 7.92 -3.86 -25.51
C PHE A 37 8.29 -5.35 -25.44
N LYS A 38 7.39 -6.25 -25.85
CA LYS A 38 7.63 -7.69 -25.89
C LYS A 38 8.86 -8.07 -26.73
N ALA A 39 9.08 -7.40 -27.86
CA ALA A 39 10.26 -7.62 -28.71
C ALA A 39 11.56 -7.21 -28.01
N LEU A 40 11.58 -6.05 -27.35
CA LEU A 40 12.75 -5.55 -26.60
C LEU A 40 13.13 -6.48 -25.44
N LEU A 41 12.16 -7.12 -24.77
CA LEU A 41 12.46 -8.07 -23.69
C LEU A 41 13.16 -9.36 -24.15
N ARG A 42 13.08 -9.71 -25.45
CA ARG A 42 13.70 -10.94 -25.98
C ARG A 42 15.19 -10.82 -26.19
N ASP A 43 15.68 -9.60 -26.37
CA ASP A 43 17.09 -9.30 -26.57
C ASP A 43 17.68 -8.74 -25.26
N PRO A 44 18.65 -9.45 -24.64
CA PRO A 44 19.27 -9.00 -23.39
C PRO A 44 19.85 -7.59 -23.44
N THR A 45 20.31 -7.14 -24.61
CA THR A 45 20.95 -5.82 -24.76
C THR A 45 19.95 -4.67 -24.75
N THR A 46 18.69 -4.94 -25.14
CA THR A 46 17.63 -3.92 -25.22
C THR A 46 16.59 -4.05 -24.11
N ALA A 47 16.54 -5.20 -23.42
CA ALA A 47 15.59 -5.49 -22.34
C ALA A 47 15.61 -4.43 -21.22
N GLY A 48 16.81 -3.99 -20.79
CA GLY A 48 16.94 -2.97 -19.75
C GLY A 48 16.25 -1.65 -20.12
N LYS A 49 16.51 -1.15 -21.34
CA LYS A 49 15.89 0.06 -21.86
C LYS A 49 14.37 -0.11 -22.07
N GLY A 50 13.96 -1.29 -22.56
CA GLY A 50 12.55 -1.63 -22.72
C GLY A 50 11.78 -1.59 -21.40
N LEU A 51 12.34 -2.16 -20.33
CA LEU A 51 11.75 -2.11 -18.99
C LEU A 51 11.70 -0.69 -18.42
N GLU A 52 12.77 0.09 -18.61
CA GLU A 52 12.81 1.49 -18.15
C GLU A 52 11.71 2.32 -18.82
N THR A 53 11.57 2.24 -20.15
CA THR A 53 10.51 2.92 -20.89
C THR A 53 9.12 2.42 -20.50
N PHE A 54 8.94 1.11 -20.31
CA PHE A 54 7.67 0.55 -19.84
C PHE A 54 7.28 1.08 -18.47
N VAL A 55 8.20 1.08 -17.50
CA VAL A 55 7.95 1.55 -16.14
C VAL A 55 7.69 3.07 -16.11
N SER A 56 8.34 3.86 -16.97
CA SER A 56 8.07 5.30 -17.04
C SER A 56 6.68 5.60 -17.61
N VAL A 57 6.31 4.93 -18.70
CA VAL A 57 4.99 5.11 -19.35
C VAL A 57 3.87 4.55 -18.46
N ALA A 58 4.07 3.40 -17.82
CA ALA A 58 3.04 2.79 -16.97
C ALA A 58 2.62 3.68 -15.78
N LYS A 59 3.51 4.55 -15.28
CA LYS A 59 3.19 5.51 -14.21
C LYS A 59 2.27 6.64 -14.64
N THR A 60 2.16 6.91 -15.94
CA THR A 60 1.29 7.94 -16.49
C THR A 60 -0.03 7.35 -17.02
N LEU A 61 -0.25 6.05 -16.86
CA LEU A 61 -1.44 5.34 -17.31
C LEU A 61 -2.39 5.02 -16.13
N PRO A 62 -3.71 4.94 -16.35
CA PRO A 62 -4.40 5.15 -17.62
C PRO A 62 -4.47 6.64 -18.02
N SER A 63 -4.22 6.94 -19.29
CA SER A 63 -4.34 8.29 -19.86
C SER A 63 -4.92 8.20 -21.28
N PRO A 64 -5.89 9.04 -21.66
CA PRO A 64 -6.52 8.99 -22.98
C PRO A 64 -5.58 9.45 -24.11
N GLU A 65 -4.49 10.14 -23.78
CA GLU A 65 -3.57 10.76 -24.74
C GLU A 65 -2.40 9.84 -25.14
N ILE A 66 -2.20 8.73 -24.43
CA ILE A 66 -1.04 7.86 -24.58
C ILE A 66 -1.51 6.42 -24.78
N TYR A 67 -0.89 5.68 -25.70
CA TYR A 67 -1.17 4.26 -25.86
C TYR A 67 -0.95 3.48 -24.56
N ASP A 68 -1.92 2.62 -24.23
CA ASP A 68 -1.84 1.79 -23.05
C ASP A 68 -0.91 0.59 -23.27
N VAL A 69 0.39 0.81 -23.01
CA VAL A 69 1.39 -0.25 -23.18
C VAL A 69 1.17 -1.43 -22.24
N VAL A 70 0.58 -1.20 -21.05
CA VAL A 70 0.30 -2.28 -20.09
C VAL A 70 -0.80 -3.18 -20.64
N GLU A 71 -1.93 -2.59 -21.04
CA GLU A 71 -3.05 -3.32 -21.65
C GLU A 71 -2.61 -4.02 -22.94
N GLY A 72 -1.89 -3.31 -23.81
CA GLY A 72 -1.37 -3.85 -25.07
C GLY A 72 -0.45 -5.06 -24.85
N TYR A 73 0.40 -5.01 -23.83
CA TYR A 73 1.30 -6.12 -23.51
C TYR A 73 0.57 -7.33 -22.94
N VAL A 74 -0.31 -7.14 -21.95
CA VAL A 74 -1.02 -8.27 -21.31
C VAL A 74 -1.96 -8.99 -22.28
N LYS A 75 -2.51 -8.30 -23.29
CA LYS A 75 -3.30 -8.90 -24.37
C LYS A 75 -2.51 -9.92 -25.20
N ILE A 76 -1.23 -9.67 -25.43
CA ILE A 76 -0.39 -10.50 -26.31
C ILE A 76 0.57 -11.42 -25.53
N SER A 77 0.73 -11.23 -24.21
CA SER A 77 1.56 -12.06 -23.34
C SER A 77 0.89 -12.26 -21.98
N MET A 78 -0.14 -13.11 -21.95
CA MET A 78 -0.92 -13.38 -20.74
C MET A 78 -0.10 -14.03 -19.61
N GLU A 79 0.97 -14.74 -19.95
CA GLU A 79 1.86 -15.39 -18.96
C GLU A 79 3.06 -14.53 -18.57
N CYS A 80 3.20 -13.34 -19.16
CA CYS A 80 4.35 -12.45 -18.99
C CYS A 80 5.70 -13.18 -19.13
N ALA A 81 5.78 -14.19 -20.00
CA ALA A 81 6.90 -15.14 -20.05
C ALA A 81 8.23 -14.45 -20.33
N GLU A 82 8.20 -13.38 -21.15
CA GLU A 82 9.38 -12.58 -21.46
C GLU A 82 9.95 -11.88 -20.22
N ILE A 83 9.11 -11.33 -19.33
CA ILE A 83 9.57 -10.70 -18.08
C ILE A 83 10.15 -11.74 -17.13
N PHE A 84 9.47 -12.90 -16.97
CA PHE A 84 9.96 -13.97 -16.09
C PHE A 84 11.27 -14.59 -16.57
N LYS A 85 11.47 -14.71 -17.88
CA LYS A 85 12.73 -15.20 -18.44
C LYS A 85 13.92 -14.30 -18.05
N LEU A 86 13.67 -13.01 -17.78
CA LEU A 86 14.68 -12.10 -17.27
C LEU A 86 15.03 -12.35 -15.80
N LEU A 87 14.27 -13.14 -15.05
CA LEU A 87 14.63 -13.55 -13.69
C LEU A 87 15.46 -14.85 -13.65
N ASP A 88 15.52 -15.57 -14.78
CA ASP A 88 16.28 -16.81 -14.91
C ASP A 88 17.77 -16.52 -15.13
N GLY A 89 18.61 -17.48 -14.73
CA GLY A 89 20.07 -17.42 -14.93
C GLY A 89 20.84 -16.88 -13.73
N GLU A 90 21.98 -16.25 -14.02
CA GLU A 90 22.88 -15.70 -12.98
C GLU A 90 22.31 -14.48 -12.27
N ARG A 91 22.86 -14.18 -11.09
CA ARG A 91 22.42 -13.04 -10.27
C ARG A 91 22.59 -11.73 -11.04
N LYS A 92 21.46 -11.11 -11.36
CA LYS A 92 21.42 -9.81 -12.03
C LYS A 92 21.80 -8.64 -11.10
N PRO A 93 22.31 -7.53 -11.67
CA PRO A 93 22.45 -6.27 -10.95
C PRO A 93 21.11 -5.83 -10.35
N GLU A 94 21.13 -5.24 -9.16
CA GLU A 94 19.90 -4.78 -8.50
C GLU A 94 19.16 -3.71 -9.30
N SER A 95 19.86 -2.89 -10.10
CA SER A 95 19.25 -1.90 -10.99
C SER A 95 18.30 -2.54 -12.00
N GLU A 96 18.66 -3.69 -12.56
CA GLU A 96 17.81 -4.45 -13.47
C GLU A 96 16.67 -5.15 -12.73
N MET A 97 16.96 -5.76 -11.58
CA MET A 97 15.95 -6.42 -10.75
C MET A 97 14.84 -5.44 -10.31
N ILE A 98 15.21 -4.20 -9.97
CA ILE A 98 14.26 -3.12 -9.67
C ILE A 98 13.32 -2.90 -10.85
N LEU A 99 13.84 -2.79 -12.07
CA LEU A 99 13.02 -2.55 -13.27
C LEU A 99 12.07 -3.72 -13.56
N ILE A 100 12.53 -4.96 -13.40
CA ILE A 100 11.69 -6.16 -13.56
C ILE A 100 10.54 -6.15 -12.54
N PHE A 101 10.86 -5.91 -11.26
CA PHE A 101 9.84 -5.89 -10.20
C PHE A 101 8.85 -4.73 -10.40
N GLN A 102 9.31 -3.56 -10.82
CA GLN A 102 8.44 -2.41 -11.12
C GLN A 102 7.54 -2.67 -12.34
N ALA A 103 8.01 -3.39 -13.35
CA ALA A 103 7.18 -3.77 -14.50
C ALA A 103 6.07 -4.75 -14.07
N LEU A 104 6.40 -5.77 -13.26
CA LEU A 104 5.41 -6.70 -12.70
C LEU A 104 4.43 -5.99 -11.77
N GLU A 105 4.91 -5.10 -10.91
CA GLU A 105 4.09 -4.26 -10.03
C GLU A 105 3.09 -3.43 -10.85
N ALA A 106 3.53 -2.77 -11.92
CA ALA A 106 2.67 -1.96 -12.77
C ALA A 106 1.55 -2.79 -13.43
N ILE A 107 1.87 -4.00 -13.92
CA ILE A 107 0.88 -4.92 -14.49
C ILE A 107 -0.12 -5.37 -13.41
N LEU A 108 0.37 -5.75 -12.23
CA LEU A 108 -0.46 -6.17 -11.12
C LEU A 108 -1.41 -5.05 -10.67
N LEU A 109 -0.91 -3.82 -10.47
CA LEU A 109 -1.76 -2.71 -10.07
C LEU A 109 -2.89 -2.46 -11.08
N ARG A 110 -2.59 -2.46 -12.39
CA ARG A 110 -3.60 -2.27 -13.44
C ARG A 110 -4.62 -3.40 -13.48
N THR A 111 -4.18 -4.65 -13.36
CA THR A 111 -5.07 -5.84 -13.35
C THR A 111 -5.90 -5.97 -12.08
N ALA A 112 -5.50 -5.33 -10.97
CA ALA A 112 -6.31 -5.20 -9.77
C ALA A 112 -7.31 -4.03 -9.83
N SER A 113 -7.12 -3.06 -10.74
CA SER A 113 -7.96 -1.87 -10.86
C SER A 113 -8.80 -1.86 -12.15
N ASP A 114 -8.33 -1.12 -13.15
CA ASP A 114 -9.06 -0.72 -14.35
C ASP A 114 -8.97 -1.79 -15.46
N LEU A 115 -7.99 -2.69 -15.39
CA LEU A 115 -7.86 -3.86 -16.25
C LEU A 115 -8.33 -5.16 -15.56
N SER A 116 -9.32 -5.09 -14.68
CA SER A 116 -9.84 -6.24 -13.93
C SER A 116 -10.35 -7.41 -14.79
N HIS A 117 -10.75 -7.14 -16.04
CA HIS A 117 -11.07 -8.17 -17.03
C HIS A 117 -9.85 -9.03 -17.44
N PHE A 118 -8.63 -8.58 -17.15
CA PHE A 118 -7.38 -9.33 -17.27
C PHE A 118 -6.86 -9.89 -15.93
N SER A 119 -7.70 -10.00 -14.89
CA SER A 119 -7.32 -10.53 -13.56
C SER A 119 -6.62 -11.90 -13.60
N VAL A 120 -6.90 -12.75 -14.59
CA VAL A 120 -6.20 -14.02 -14.81
C VAL A 120 -4.68 -13.83 -15.00
N VAL A 121 -4.27 -12.77 -15.70
CA VAL A 121 -2.85 -12.43 -15.90
C VAL A 121 -2.19 -12.11 -14.55
N GLY A 122 -2.84 -11.27 -13.74
CA GLY A 122 -2.37 -10.92 -12.41
C GLY A 122 -2.25 -12.14 -11.48
N MET A 123 -3.25 -13.02 -11.47
CA MET A 123 -3.21 -14.28 -10.71
C MET A 123 -2.05 -15.19 -11.15
N ASN A 124 -1.80 -15.31 -12.46
CA ASN A 124 -0.70 -16.13 -12.99
C ASN A 124 0.67 -15.56 -12.58
N ILE A 125 0.83 -14.23 -12.63
CA ILE A 125 2.05 -13.55 -12.14
C ILE A 125 2.29 -13.87 -10.66
N VAL A 126 1.26 -13.73 -9.82
CA VAL A 126 1.37 -14.01 -8.37
C VAL A 126 1.80 -15.45 -8.13
N LYS A 127 1.09 -16.41 -8.71
CA LYS A 127 1.39 -17.85 -8.56
C LYS A 127 2.80 -18.16 -9.02
N LYS A 128 3.25 -17.57 -10.13
CA LYS A 128 4.59 -17.83 -10.66
C LYS A 128 5.69 -17.24 -9.77
N LEU A 129 5.50 -16.03 -9.25
CA LEU A 129 6.42 -15.43 -8.27
C LEU A 129 6.54 -16.29 -7.01
N ILE A 130 5.42 -16.73 -6.45
CA ILE A 130 5.37 -17.54 -5.23
C ILE A 130 6.03 -18.91 -5.43
N HIS A 131 5.67 -19.63 -6.50
CA HIS A 131 6.13 -21.01 -6.68
C HIS A 131 7.55 -21.11 -7.25
N SER A 132 8.00 -20.14 -8.06
CA SER A 132 9.26 -20.26 -8.80
C SER A 132 10.32 -19.23 -8.41
N TYR A 133 9.93 -18.07 -7.86
CA TYR A 133 10.85 -16.95 -7.66
C TYR A 133 10.88 -16.41 -6.22
N MET A 134 10.26 -17.10 -5.25
CA MET A 134 10.20 -16.62 -3.85
C MET A 134 11.59 -16.43 -3.22
N ARG A 135 12.59 -17.22 -3.63
CA ARG A 135 13.99 -16.99 -3.21
C ARG A 135 14.51 -15.62 -3.63
N LEU A 136 14.18 -15.16 -4.85
CA LEU A 136 14.54 -13.83 -5.33
C LEU A 136 13.76 -12.74 -4.61
N VAL A 137 12.47 -12.99 -4.30
CA VAL A 137 11.65 -12.08 -3.48
C VAL A 137 12.29 -11.87 -2.11
N TYR A 138 12.71 -12.93 -1.41
CA TYR A 138 13.41 -12.77 -0.12
C TYR A 138 14.77 -12.09 -0.25
N ALA A 139 15.55 -12.40 -1.28
CA ALA A 139 16.83 -11.73 -1.52
C ALA A 139 16.64 -10.22 -1.78
N ALA A 140 15.59 -9.85 -2.51
CA ALA A 140 15.22 -8.46 -2.75
C ALA A 140 14.70 -7.76 -1.49
N LEU A 141 13.80 -8.40 -0.75
CA LEU A 141 13.18 -7.87 0.46
C LEU A 141 14.23 -7.51 1.51
N TYR A 142 15.20 -8.40 1.74
CA TYR A 142 16.24 -8.23 2.74
C TYR A 142 17.55 -7.64 2.18
N SER A 143 17.52 -7.01 1.00
CA SER A 143 18.68 -6.31 0.46
C SER A 143 19.12 -5.15 1.37
N GLU A 144 20.43 -4.86 1.34
CA GLU A 144 21.02 -3.66 1.94
C GLU A 144 20.57 -2.40 1.19
N ASN A 145 20.26 -2.52 -0.11
CA ASN A 145 19.71 -1.45 -0.90
C ASN A 145 18.25 -1.19 -0.55
N HIS A 146 18.00 -0.12 0.20
CA HIS A 146 16.66 0.27 0.62
C HIS A 146 15.69 0.48 -0.56
N ARG A 147 16.18 0.86 -1.74
CA ARG A 147 15.33 0.98 -2.93
C ARG A 147 14.82 -0.39 -3.39
N MET A 148 15.66 -1.42 -3.34
CA MET A 148 15.27 -2.79 -3.70
C MET A 148 14.25 -3.36 -2.71
N SER A 149 14.52 -3.25 -1.40
CA SER A 149 13.57 -3.68 -0.36
C SER A 149 12.21 -3.00 -0.51
N ARG A 150 12.20 -1.69 -0.80
CA ARG A 150 10.98 -0.91 -1.00
C ARG A 150 10.18 -1.42 -2.20
N VAL A 151 10.83 -1.59 -3.35
CA VAL A 151 10.18 -2.09 -4.59
C VAL A 151 9.67 -3.53 -4.39
N CYS A 152 10.38 -4.35 -3.63
CA CYS A 152 9.89 -5.69 -3.30
C CYS A 152 8.61 -5.65 -2.45
N LEU A 153 8.53 -4.75 -1.47
CA LEU A 153 7.33 -4.59 -0.64
C LEU A 153 6.14 -4.04 -1.44
N THR A 154 6.36 -3.11 -2.36
CA THR A 154 5.28 -2.60 -3.23
C THR A 154 4.80 -3.68 -4.21
N LEU A 155 5.71 -4.49 -4.76
CA LEU A 155 5.35 -5.67 -5.55
C LEU A 155 4.50 -6.66 -4.74
N LEU A 156 4.92 -7.02 -3.53
CA LEU A 156 4.16 -7.90 -2.63
C LEU A 156 2.77 -7.32 -2.32
N SER A 157 2.68 -6.00 -2.13
CA SER A 157 1.40 -5.32 -1.91
C SER A 157 0.48 -5.44 -3.14
N ALA A 158 1.03 -5.26 -4.35
CA ALA A 158 0.29 -5.41 -5.61
C ALA A 158 -0.14 -6.87 -5.88
N MET A 159 0.65 -7.85 -5.42
CA MET A 159 0.27 -9.27 -5.46
C MET A 159 -0.95 -9.56 -4.57
N VAL A 160 -0.95 -9.05 -3.34
CA VAL A 160 -2.09 -9.16 -2.41
C VAL A 160 -3.32 -8.42 -2.95
N ALA A 161 -3.11 -7.28 -3.62
CA ALA A 161 -4.19 -6.46 -4.16
C ALA A 161 -4.99 -7.12 -5.30
N GLN A 162 -4.52 -8.22 -5.90
CA GLN A 162 -5.29 -8.94 -6.93
C GLN A 162 -6.60 -9.54 -6.40
N GLY A 163 -6.69 -9.80 -5.09
CA GLY A 163 -7.93 -10.25 -4.44
C GLY A 163 -7.71 -11.28 -3.32
N PRO A 164 -8.81 -11.82 -2.77
CA PRO A 164 -8.74 -12.72 -1.61
C PRO A 164 -7.92 -13.99 -1.84
N ASP A 165 -7.98 -14.56 -3.04
CA ASP A 165 -7.25 -15.79 -3.36
C ASP A 165 -5.75 -15.59 -3.38
N THR A 166 -5.28 -14.52 -4.02
CA THR A 166 -3.85 -14.18 -4.02
C THR A 166 -3.38 -13.69 -2.65
N ALA A 167 -4.23 -13.00 -1.89
CA ALA A 167 -3.92 -12.64 -0.51
C ALA A 167 -3.68 -13.90 0.35
N ARG A 168 -4.49 -14.95 0.16
CA ARG A 168 -4.32 -16.25 0.82
C ARG A 168 -3.06 -16.98 0.36
N ASP A 169 -2.76 -16.94 -0.93
CA ASP A 169 -1.54 -17.53 -1.50
C ASP A 169 -0.28 -16.84 -0.94
N VAL A 170 -0.25 -15.50 -0.91
CA VAL A 170 0.87 -14.73 -0.33
C VAL A 170 0.97 -15.01 1.17
N TYR A 171 -0.15 -15.00 1.91
CA TYR A 171 -0.15 -15.28 3.35
C TYR A 171 0.45 -16.66 3.67
N SER A 172 0.09 -17.68 2.89
CA SER A 172 0.54 -19.06 3.14
C SER A 172 2.01 -19.31 2.82
N HIS A 173 2.62 -18.50 1.95
CA HIS A 173 4.02 -18.68 1.52
C HIS A 173 4.99 -17.65 2.10
N PHE A 174 4.48 -16.54 2.63
CA PHE A 174 5.29 -15.52 3.26
C PHE A 174 5.60 -15.87 4.72
N ASP A 175 6.88 -15.84 5.09
CA ASP A 175 7.37 -16.12 6.44
C ASP A 175 7.26 -14.87 7.31
N PHE A 176 6.11 -14.71 7.96
CA PHE A 176 5.87 -13.64 8.92
C PHE A 176 6.69 -13.78 10.22
N ASN A 177 7.30 -14.93 10.47
CA ASN A 177 8.14 -15.17 11.65
C ASN A 177 9.62 -14.89 11.38
N ASN A 178 9.96 -14.40 10.20
CA ASN A 178 11.34 -14.10 9.85
C ASN A 178 11.92 -13.00 10.76
N LYS A 179 13.00 -13.32 11.47
CA LYS A 179 13.67 -12.40 12.42
C LYS A 179 14.15 -11.08 11.80
N HIS A 180 14.32 -11.01 10.48
CA HIS A 180 14.75 -9.79 9.78
C HIS A 180 13.59 -8.88 9.41
N LEU A 181 12.34 -9.39 9.43
CA LEU A 181 11.14 -8.66 9.04
C LEU A 181 10.92 -7.40 9.91
N PRO A 182 11.02 -7.44 11.25
CA PRO A 182 10.90 -6.23 12.08
C PRO A 182 11.98 -5.18 11.79
N GLY A 183 13.14 -5.59 11.26
CA GLY A 183 14.22 -4.68 10.86
C GLY A 183 13.83 -3.72 9.74
N LEU A 184 12.85 -4.09 8.89
CA LEU A 184 12.36 -3.25 7.80
C LEU A 184 11.62 -2.01 8.30
N LEU A 185 10.95 -2.11 9.46
CA LEU A 185 10.23 -1.00 10.09
C LEU A 185 11.14 0.13 10.56
N LYS A 186 12.44 -0.16 10.78
CA LYS A 186 13.46 0.81 11.20
C LYS A 186 14.06 1.60 10.02
N LYS A 187 13.84 1.15 8.78
CA LYS A 187 14.38 1.77 7.55
C LYS A 187 13.50 2.94 7.07
N ARG A 188 13.38 3.99 7.90
CA ARG A 188 12.61 5.23 7.63
C ARG A 188 13.48 6.33 6.98
N CYS A 189 12.91 7.11 6.07
CA CYS A 189 13.56 8.29 5.49
C CYS A 189 13.16 9.56 6.23
N LYS A 190 14.13 10.19 6.92
CA LYS A 190 13.93 11.46 7.65
C LYS A 190 13.55 12.66 6.77
N LYS A 191 13.71 12.55 5.44
CA LYS A 191 13.37 13.61 4.48
C LYS A 191 11.98 13.44 3.86
N GLY A 192 11.17 12.51 4.36
CA GLY A 192 9.81 12.29 3.87
C GLY A 192 9.74 11.71 2.45
N ARG A 193 10.82 11.13 1.93
CA ARG A 193 10.78 10.40 0.64
C ARG A 193 10.12 9.03 0.83
N PRO A 194 9.58 8.40 -0.23
CA PRO A 194 9.13 7.01 -0.14
C PRO A 194 10.24 6.11 0.42
N ASP A 195 9.95 5.38 1.48
CA ASP A 195 10.91 4.57 2.21
C ASP A 195 10.39 3.15 2.44
N VAL A 196 11.24 2.31 3.05
CA VAL A 196 10.94 0.89 3.27
C VAL A 196 9.83 0.73 4.31
N ARG A 197 9.82 1.56 5.35
CA ARG A 197 8.78 1.53 6.38
C ARG A 197 7.39 1.81 5.79
N MET A 198 7.26 2.84 4.97
CA MET A 198 6.00 3.18 4.30
C MET A 198 5.51 2.03 3.41
N ALA A 199 6.39 1.42 2.62
CA ALA A 199 6.04 0.27 1.78
C ALA A 199 5.69 -0.98 2.61
N TYR A 200 6.33 -1.17 3.77
CA TYR A 200 5.99 -2.24 4.71
C TYR A 200 4.57 -2.06 5.26
N ILE A 201 4.23 -0.84 5.67
CA ILE A 201 2.88 -0.50 6.16
C ILE A 201 1.86 -0.77 5.06
N GLN A 202 2.14 -0.36 3.82
CA GLN A 202 1.27 -0.63 2.67
C GLN A 202 1.07 -2.13 2.43
N PHE A 203 2.14 -2.94 2.51
CA PHE A 203 2.06 -4.39 2.40
C PHE A 203 1.25 -5.03 3.51
N ALA A 204 1.41 -4.57 4.76
CA ALA A 204 0.63 -5.09 5.87
C ALA A 204 -0.87 -4.75 5.72
N LEU A 205 -1.18 -3.53 5.29
CA LEU A 205 -2.54 -3.06 5.10
C LEU A 205 -3.22 -3.65 3.86
N SER A 206 -2.47 -4.06 2.83
CA SER A 206 -3.07 -4.66 1.63
C SER A 206 -3.86 -5.93 1.97
N PHE A 207 -3.43 -6.72 2.96
CA PHE A 207 -4.21 -7.86 3.44
C PHE A 207 -5.55 -7.46 4.04
N LEU A 208 -5.60 -6.36 4.80
CA LEU A 208 -6.86 -5.87 5.39
C LEU A 208 -7.80 -5.28 4.34
N ILE A 209 -7.25 -4.77 3.24
CA ILE A 209 -8.00 -4.10 2.19
C ILE A 209 -8.58 -5.12 1.20
N ALA A 210 -7.76 -6.06 0.72
CA ALA A 210 -8.07 -7.00 -0.36
C ALA A 210 -8.41 -8.42 0.11
N GLY A 211 -8.04 -8.79 1.34
CA GLY A 211 -8.34 -10.10 1.91
C GLY A 211 -9.82 -10.30 2.23
N ASP A 212 -10.25 -11.56 2.26
CA ASP A 212 -11.55 -11.94 2.83
C ASP A 212 -11.49 -12.02 4.37
N ASN A 213 -12.62 -12.29 5.01
CA ASN A 213 -12.69 -12.37 6.48
C ASN A 213 -11.76 -13.43 7.09
N ALA A 214 -11.45 -14.50 6.34
CA ALA A 214 -10.55 -15.55 6.81
C ALA A 214 -9.11 -15.05 6.84
N VAL A 215 -8.64 -14.43 5.75
CA VAL A 215 -7.33 -13.80 5.68
C VAL A 215 -7.20 -12.69 6.72
N LEU A 216 -8.21 -11.84 6.87
CA LEU A 216 -8.22 -10.79 7.90
C LEU A 216 -8.04 -11.39 9.31
N THR A 217 -8.79 -12.44 9.63
CA THR A 217 -8.67 -13.13 10.93
C THR A 217 -7.25 -13.65 11.15
N GLN A 218 -6.70 -14.36 10.17
CA GLN A 218 -5.36 -14.93 10.23
C GLN A 218 -4.26 -13.87 10.39
N VAL A 219 -4.37 -12.76 9.67
CA VAL A 219 -3.41 -11.65 9.74
C VAL A 219 -3.49 -10.91 11.06
N LEU A 220 -4.69 -10.74 11.63
CA LEU A 220 -4.86 -10.11 12.95
C LEU A 220 -4.33 -10.97 14.11
N GLU A 221 -4.14 -12.28 13.90
CA GLU A 221 -3.53 -13.18 14.88
C GLU A 221 -1.99 -13.09 14.91
N LEU A 222 -1.37 -12.47 13.89
CA LEU A 222 0.08 -12.25 13.84
C LEU A 222 0.49 -11.13 14.80
N LYS A 223 1.00 -11.52 15.98
CA LYS A 223 1.37 -10.61 17.07
C LYS A 223 2.49 -9.63 16.74
N ASP A 224 3.37 -10.02 15.81
CA ASP A 224 4.62 -9.32 15.48
C ASP A 224 4.62 -8.79 14.04
N PHE A 225 3.43 -8.64 13.43
CA PHE A 225 3.28 -8.12 12.07
C PHE A 225 2.68 -6.71 12.02
N ILE A 226 1.34 -6.58 12.14
CA ILE A 226 0.68 -5.26 12.19
C ILE A 226 0.90 -4.56 13.55
N PRO A 227 0.79 -5.25 14.70
CA PRO A 227 1.04 -4.59 15.99
C PRO A 227 2.45 -3.99 16.09
N ASP A 228 3.45 -4.59 15.44
CA ASP A 228 4.82 -4.05 15.42
C ASP A 228 4.96 -2.76 14.63
N ILE A 229 4.12 -2.51 13.62
CA ILE A 229 4.02 -1.18 12.99
C ILE A 229 3.66 -0.14 14.05
N LEU A 230 2.66 -0.45 14.89
CA LEU A 230 2.15 0.44 15.94
C LEU A 230 3.20 0.67 17.04
N ARG A 231 3.96 -0.38 17.41
CA ARG A 231 5.03 -0.28 18.42
C ARG A 231 6.28 0.45 17.94
N SER A 232 6.50 0.54 16.63
CA SER A 232 7.73 1.09 16.04
C SER A 232 7.65 2.59 15.72
N GLU A 233 7.38 3.40 16.75
CA GLU A 233 7.45 4.87 16.69
C GLU A 233 6.53 5.54 15.65
N ILE A 234 5.24 5.19 15.65
CA ILE A 234 4.27 5.77 14.68
C ILE A 234 4.10 7.28 14.76
N LYS A 235 4.44 7.88 15.91
CA LYS A 235 4.36 9.34 16.13
C LYS A 235 5.27 10.17 15.24
N GLU A 236 6.26 9.55 14.61
CA GLU A 236 7.17 10.22 13.67
C GLU A 236 6.82 9.92 12.20
N ASP A 237 5.80 9.10 11.94
CA ASP A 237 5.35 8.82 10.57
C ASP A 237 4.66 10.04 9.96
N LYS A 238 4.59 10.07 8.63
CA LYS A 238 3.92 11.16 7.90
C LYS A 238 2.43 11.20 8.21
N VAL A 239 1.82 12.38 8.11
CA VAL A 239 0.36 12.54 8.26
C VAL A 239 -0.39 11.57 7.33
N SER A 240 0.00 11.48 6.06
CA SER A 240 -0.63 10.55 5.10
C SER A 240 -0.54 9.08 5.50
N THR A 241 0.58 8.68 6.12
CA THR A 241 0.84 7.29 6.53
C THR A 241 0.05 6.94 7.79
N VAL A 242 0.00 7.85 8.77
CA VAL A 242 -0.83 7.70 9.97
C VAL A 242 -2.31 7.63 9.58
N ASN A 243 -2.76 8.51 8.67
CA ASN A 243 -4.13 8.49 8.15
C ASN A 243 -4.47 7.16 7.47
N LEU A 244 -3.61 6.70 6.54
CA LEU A 244 -3.82 5.41 5.87
C LEU A 244 -3.94 4.26 6.88
N LEU A 245 -3.07 4.21 7.89
CA LEU A 245 -3.06 3.16 8.92
C LEU A 245 -4.32 3.20 9.79
N LEU A 246 -4.63 4.33 10.42
CA LEU A 246 -5.77 4.43 11.33
C LEU A 246 -7.11 4.32 10.61
N SER A 247 -7.26 4.94 9.44
CA SER A 247 -8.49 4.81 8.64
C SER A 247 -8.72 3.38 8.16
N THR A 248 -7.67 2.66 7.77
CA THR A 248 -7.78 1.25 7.37
C THR A 248 -8.14 0.38 8.56
N LEU A 249 -7.47 0.53 9.71
CA LEU A 249 -7.82 -0.22 10.92
C LEU A 249 -9.25 0.08 11.38
N LYS A 250 -9.68 1.34 11.35
CA LYS A 250 -11.04 1.75 11.71
C LYS A 250 -12.08 1.05 10.85
N THR A 251 -11.93 1.14 9.53
CA THR A 251 -12.93 0.63 8.57
C THR A 251 -12.90 -0.89 8.43
N LYS A 252 -11.70 -1.50 8.32
CA LYS A 252 -11.52 -2.93 8.03
C LYS A 252 -11.49 -3.82 9.27
N VAL A 253 -11.16 -3.26 10.44
CA VAL A 253 -11.07 -4.00 11.70
C VAL A 253 -12.14 -3.55 12.69
N VAL A 254 -12.11 -2.29 13.14
CA VAL A 254 -12.99 -1.81 14.22
C VAL A 254 -14.46 -1.86 13.82
N GLN A 255 -14.82 -1.32 12.66
CA GLN A 255 -16.22 -1.26 12.19
C GLN A 255 -16.67 -2.57 11.52
N ASN A 256 -15.75 -3.50 11.27
CA ASN A 256 -16.05 -4.79 10.66
C ASN A 256 -16.80 -5.69 11.66
N LYS A 257 -18.00 -6.13 11.25
CA LYS A 257 -18.88 -7.01 12.04
C LYS A 257 -18.42 -8.47 12.06
N ASN A 258 -17.62 -8.87 11.07
CA ASN A 258 -17.09 -10.22 10.96
C ASN A 258 -15.90 -10.46 11.90
N ILE A 259 -15.29 -9.38 12.42
CA ILE A 259 -14.26 -9.45 13.46
C ILE A 259 -14.93 -9.34 14.83
N THR A 260 -14.83 -10.39 15.62
CA THR A 260 -15.44 -10.45 16.96
C THR A 260 -14.77 -9.48 17.93
N LYS A 261 -15.50 -9.06 18.97
CA LYS A 261 -14.92 -8.24 20.05
C LYS A 261 -13.69 -8.90 20.69
N THR A 262 -13.73 -10.21 20.90
CA THR A 262 -12.61 -10.96 21.47
C THR A 262 -11.35 -10.87 20.60
N GLN A 263 -11.49 -10.97 19.27
CA GLN A 263 -10.36 -10.77 18.36
C GLN A 263 -9.82 -9.34 18.42
N LYS A 264 -10.71 -8.33 18.45
CA LYS A 264 -10.31 -6.92 18.61
C LYS A 264 -9.55 -6.68 19.91
N VAL A 265 -10.00 -7.25 21.03
CA VAL A 265 -9.33 -7.15 22.33
C VAL A 265 -7.94 -7.81 22.30
N ARG A 266 -7.79 -8.94 21.60
CA ARG A 266 -6.49 -9.62 21.44
C ARG A 266 -5.52 -8.83 20.57
N PHE A 267 -6.02 -8.15 19.55
CA PHE A 267 -5.23 -7.32 18.64
C PHE A 267 -4.86 -5.97 19.27
N PHE A 268 -5.85 -5.21 19.74
CA PHE A 268 -5.69 -3.91 20.39
C PHE A 268 -5.38 -4.08 21.88
N THR A 269 -4.23 -4.68 22.18
CA THR A 269 -3.74 -4.78 23.56
C THR A 269 -3.50 -3.40 24.18
N ALA A 270 -3.41 -3.33 25.51
CA ALA A 270 -3.16 -2.07 26.21
C ALA A 270 -1.87 -1.38 25.73
N ASP A 271 -0.82 -2.17 25.48
CA ASP A 271 0.44 -1.71 24.90
C ASP A 271 0.25 -1.05 23.52
N VAL A 272 -0.48 -1.72 22.63
CA VAL A 272 -0.81 -1.17 21.31
C VAL A 272 -1.62 0.12 21.43
N LEU A 273 -2.59 0.19 22.34
CA LEU A 273 -3.38 1.39 22.57
C LEU A 273 -2.52 2.57 23.09
N ILE A 274 -1.55 2.31 23.98
CA ILE A 274 -0.60 3.32 24.47
C ILE A 274 0.26 3.85 23.32
N HIS A 275 0.71 2.97 22.42
CA HIS A 275 1.44 3.39 21.23
C HIS A 275 0.58 4.21 20.27
N ILE A 276 -0.70 3.85 20.08
CA ILE A 276 -1.64 4.65 19.30
C ILE A 276 -1.83 6.02 19.96
N SER A 277 -2.06 6.09 21.28
CA SER A 277 -2.24 7.37 21.99
C SER A 277 -0.99 8.26 21.96
N SER A 278 0.20 7.70 21.70
CA SER A 278 1.40 8.53 21.50
C SER A 278 1.28 9.52 20.33
N LEU A 279 0.34 9.29 19.39
CA LEU A 279 0.01 10.20 18.29
C LEU A 279 -0.61 11.53 18.77
N TYR A 280 -1.14 11.64 19.99
CA TYR A 280 -1.53 12.95 20.54
C TYR A 280 -0.35 13.92 20.63
N ARG A 281 0.87 13.37 20.75
CA ARG A 281 2.15 14.08 20.76
C ARG A 281 2.93 13.83 19.47
N TRP A 282 2.23 13.70 18.35
CA TRP A 282 2.83 13.47 17.03
C TRP A 282 3.86 14.56 16.68
N ASN A 283 4.99 14.12 16.10
CA ASN A 283 6.15 14.94 15.77
C ASN A 283 6.78 14.51 14.43
N GLY A 284 5.96 13.98 13.53
CA GLY A 284 6.35 13.51 12.20
C GLY A 284 6.38 14.61 11.13
N ILE A 285 6.22 14.19 9.87
CA ILE A 285 6.31 15.07 8.70
C ILE A 285 4.91 15.40 8.16
N THR A 286 4.60 16.69 8.01
CA THR A 286 3.40 17.15 7.30
C THR A 286 3.63 17.08 5.79
N ASP A 287 2.99 16.11 5.13
CA ASP A 287 3.10 15.88 3.68
C ASP A 287 1.78 16.08 2.92
N VAL A 288 0.77 16.63 3.60
CA VAL A 288 -0.55 16.96 3.03
C VAL A 288 -0.71 18.47 2.98
N SER A 289 -1.28 18.98 1.89
CA SER A 289 -1.65 20.40 1.81
C SER A 289 -2.89 20.65 2.67
N PRO A 290 -2.93 21.74 3.47
CA PRO A 290 -4.16 22.21 4.06
C PRO A 290 -5.10 22.65 2.92
N GLY A 291 -6.08 21.82 2.57
CA GLY A 291 -7.20 22.29 1.77
C GLY A 291 -8.05 23.24 2.63
N ASP A 292 -8.35 24.43 2.09
CA ASP A 292 -9.31 25.46 2.55
C ASP A 292 -9.35 25.90 4.03
N LEU A 293 -8.45 25.39 4.88
CA LEU A 293 -8.25 25.93 6.23
C LEU A 293 -7.45 27.22 6.10
N LYS A 294 -8.11 28.37 6.28
CA LYS A 294 -7.51 29.71 6.27
C LYS A 294 -6.24 29.73 7.16
N VAL A 295 -5.07 29.66 6.54
CA VAL A 295 -3.80 29.43 7.24
C VAL A 295 -3.23 30.75 7.76
N THR A 296 -3.44 31.01 9.05
CA THR A 296 -2.58 31.90 9.86
C THR A 296 -1.58 31.10 10.70
N GLN A 297 -1.58 29.76 10.63
CA GLN A 297 -0.77 28.85 11.45
C GLN A 297 0.24 28.05 10.60
N GLY A 298 1.41 27.71 11.12
CA GLY A 298 2.42 26.94 10.36
C GLY A 298 1.93 25.55 9.93
N SER A 299 2.43 25.04 8.79
CA SER A 299 2.11 23.70 8.23
C SER A 299 2.29 22.56 9.25
N GLU A 300 3.25 22.69 10.16
CA GLU A 300 3.48 21.71 11.23
C GLU A 300 2.32 21.63 12.23
N GLU A 301 1.76 22.78 12.62
CA GLU A 301 0.65 22.85 13.58
C GLU A 301 -0.65 22.29 12.97
N VAL A 302 -0.87 22.55 11.68
CA VAL A 302 -1.98 21.93 10.94
C VAL A 302 -1.84 20.41 10.94
N GLY A 303 -0.64 19.89 10.65
CA GLY A 303 -0.37 18.45 10.68
C GLY A 303 -0.62 17.83 12.07
N LYS A 304 -0.15 18.49 13.13
CA LYS A 304 -0.41 18.07 14.52
C LYS A 304 -1.89 18.01 14.83
N MET A 305 -2.65 19.05 14.49
CA MET A 305 -4.11 19.09 14.70
C MET A 305 -4.81 17.94 13.97
N MET A 306 -4.49 17.74 12.68
CA MET A 306 -5.07 16.65 11.89
C MET A 306 -4.80 15.27 12.50
N VAL A 307 -3.56 15.00 12.94
CA VAL A 307 -3.22 13.71 13.54
C VAL A 307 -3.90 13.54 14.90
N ARG A 308 -4.00 14.60 15.71
CA ARG A 308 -4.69 14.59 17.00
C ARG A 308 -6.18 14.28 16.85
N GLU A 309 -6.86 14.91 15.91
CA GLU A 309 -8.26 14.61 15.60
C GLU A 309 -8.45 13.18 15.10
N LEU A 310 -7.56 12.73 14.21
CA LEU A 310 -7.59 11.37 13.66
C LEU A 310 -7.44 10.31 14.76
N VAL A 311 -6.44 10.44 15.64
CA VAL A 311 -6.23 9.47 16.72
C VAL A 311 -7.35 9.51 17.75
N HIS A 312 -7.86 10.70 18.06
CA HIS A 312 -8.95 10.85 19.01
C HIS A 312 -10.23 10.17 18.52
N ASN A 313 -10.66 10.48 17.29
CA ASN A 313 -11.81 9.83 16.67
C ASN A 313 -11.64 8.31 16.53
N PHE A 314 -10.42 7.85 16.28
CA PHE A 314 -10.12 6.42 16.23
C PHE A 314 -10.28 5.75 17.60
N LEU A 315 -9.69 6.35 18.65
CA LEU A 315 -9.74 5.80 20.01
C LEU A 315 -11.14 5.88 20.62
N MET A 316 -11.93 6.92 20.33
CA MET A 316 -13.33 6.99 20.72
C MET A 316 -14.15 5.85 20.12
N ASP A 317 -14.04 5.62 18.81
CA ASP A 317 -14.74 4.50 18.15
C ASP A 317 -14.31 3.14 18.71
N LEU A 318 -13.02 2.97 18.99
CA LEU A 318 -12.47 1.70 19.46
C LEU A 318 -12.78 1.43 20.94
N CYS A 319 -12.63 2.43 21.81
CA CYS A 319 -12.64 2.29 23.26
C CYS A 319 -13.94 2.74 23.94
N CYS A 320 -14.89 3.33 23.20
CA CYS A 320 -16.17 3.79 23.74
C CYS A 320 -17.36 3.04 23.08
N SER A 321 -17.23 2.58 21.83
CA SER A 321 -18.35 1.91 21.14
C SER A 321 -18.68 0.50 21.70
N LEU A 322 -19.86 0.35 22.30
CA LEU A 322 -20.44 -0.96 22.64
C LEU A 322 -20.81 -1.81 21.42
N LYS A 323 -20.92 -1.22 20.22
CA LYS A 323 -21.33 -1.95 19.01
C LYS A 323 -20.13 -2.51 18.24
N HIS A 324 -19.10 -1.69 18.06
CA HIS A 324 -17.99 -1.99 17.16
C HIS A 324 -16.64 -2.09 17.88
N GLY A 325 -16.50 -1.41 19.03
CA GLY A 325 -15.27 -1.31 19.79
C GLY A 325 -14.97 -2.53 20.66
N ILE A 326 -13.97 -2.35 21.53
CA ILE A 326 -13.52 -3.35 22.50
C ILE A 326 -14.23 -3.26 23.85
N THR A 327 -15.06 -2.23 24.04
CA THR A 327 -15.85 -2.02 25.27
C THR A 327 -17.02 -2.98 25.32
N PHE A 328 -17.33 -3.53 26.49
CA PHE A 328 -18.46 -4.42 26.71
C PHE A 328 -19.20 -4.02 27.97
N TYR A 329 -20.51 -4.25 27.97
CA TYR A 329 -21.37 -3.95 29.10
C TYR A 329 -20.99 -4.82 30.30
N ASP A 330 -20.70 -4.18 31.43
CA ASP A 330 -20.49 -4.84 32.72
C ASP A 330 -21.65 -4.48 33.66
N PRO A 331 -22.62 -5.39 33.88
CA PRO A 331 -23.74 -5.17 34.80
C PRO A 331 -23.30 -4.88 36.23
N SER A 332 -22.07 -5.25 36.60
CA SER A 332 -21.52 -5.04 37.94
C SER A 332 -20.81 -3.70 38.11
N LEU A 333 -20.66 -2.89 37.06
CA LEU A 333 -19.93 -1.61 37.11
C LEU A 333 -18.52 -1.76 37.71
N GLY A 334 -17.83 -2.87 37.41
CA GLY A 334 -16.52 -3.19 37.97
C GLY A 334 -16.51 -3.64 39.44
N THR A 335 -17.67 -3.79 40.10
CA THR A 335 -17.76 -4.12 41.54
C THR A 335 -17.80 -5.61 41.85
N SER A 336 -17.94 -6.49 40.84
CA SER A 336 -18.09 -7.93 41.07
C SER A 336 -16.80 -8.67 41.42
N GLY A 337 -15.65 -8.01 41.43
CA GLY A 337 -14.34 -8.65 41.62
C GLY A 337 -13.91 -9.61 40.50
N LYS A 338 -14.78 -9.87 39.52
CA LYS A 338 -14.45 -10.55 38.26
C LYS A 338 -13.88 -9.51 37.32
N GLY A 339 -12.69 -9.77 36.78
CA GLY A 339 -11.94 -8.79 35.99
C GLY A 339 -12.77 -8.22 34.84
N GLY A 340 -13.04 -6.92 34.90
CA GLY A 340 -13.63 -6.14 33.80
C GLY A 340 -12.72 -6.11 32.57
N ASN A 341 -12.84 -5.09 31.72
CA ASN A 341 -11.99 -4.98 30.53
C ASN A 341 -10.53 -4.59 30.90
N MET A 342 -9.73 -5.60 31.26
CA MET A 342 -8.33 -5.41 31.68
C MET A 342 -7.45 -4.72 30.65
N VAL A 343 -7.81 -4.79 29.36
CA VAL A 343 -7.12 -4.04 28.31
C VAL A 343 -7.39 -2.54 28.47
N LEU A 344 -8.66 -2.14 28.59
CA LEU A 344 -9.02 -0.73 28.79
C LEU A 344 -8.51 -0.20 30.13
N LEU A 345 -8.61 -0.98 31.21
CA LEU A 345 -8.08 -0.56 32.52
C LEU A 345 -6.57 -0.27 32.43
N ARG A 346 -5.79 -1.20 31.85
CA ARG A 346 -4.33 -1.00 31.68
C ARG A 346 -4.01 0.15 30.73
N PHE A 347 -4.84 0.37 29.71
CA PHE A 347 -4.70 1.50 28.81
C PHE A 347 -4.93 2.83 29.55
N LEU A 348 -6.02 2.95 30.32
CA LEU A 348 -6.32 4.13 31.14
C LEU A 348 -5.18 4.45 32.12
N LEU A 349 -4.66 3.44 32.81
CA LEU A 349 -3.49 3.60 33.69
C LEU A 349 -2.21 4.03 32.95
N GLY A 350 -2.15 3.79 31.63
CA GLY A 350 -1.06 4.21 30.76
C GLY A 350 -1.17 5.67 30.27
N LEU A 351 -2.35 6.30 30.37
CA LEU A 351 -2.60 7.68 29.92
C LEU A 351 -2.12 8.72 30.93
N LYS A 352 -0.81 8.72 31.21
CA LYS A 352 -0.17 9.59 32.21
C LYS A 352 -0.33 11.10 31.95
N THR A 353 -0.69 11.48 30.73
CA THR A 353 -0.74 12.87 30.27
C THR A 353 -2.16 13.43 30.28
N ALA A 354 -3.13 12.68 30.81
CA ALA A 354 -4.53 13.11 30.87
C ALA A 354 -4.71 14.42 31.65
N THR A 355 -3.86 14.72 32.64
CA THR A 355 -3.94 15.98 33.40
C THR A 355 -3.39 17.19 32.64
N GLU A 356 -2.68 16.97 31.52
CA GLU A 356 -1.98 18.01 30.77
C GLU A 356 -2.61 18.28 29.39
N ASP A 357 -3.38 17.33 28.85
CA ASP A 357 -3.89 17.34 27.49
C ASP A 357 -5.40 17.11 27.47
N GLU A 358 -6.17 18.11 27.05
CA GLU A 358 -7.63 18.11 27.07
C GLU A 358 -8.24 16.95 26.27
N MET A 359 -7.66 16.57 25.12
CA MET A 359 -8.20 15.46 24.32
C MET A 359 -7.91 14.09 24.94
N VAL A 360 -6.82 14.00 25.71
CA VAL A 360 -6.48 12.79 26.47
C VAL A 360 -7.35 12.68 27.72
N ALA A 361 -7.61 13.80 28.41
CA ALA A 361 -8.58 13.89 29.50
C ALA A 361 -9.98 13.44 29.03
N ASP A 362 -10.46 14.02 27.93
CA ASP A 362 -11.74 13.69 27.32
C ASP A 362 -11.85 12.18 27.04
N LEU A 363 -10.87 11.61 26.34
CA LEU A 363 -10.80 10.18 26.08
C LEU A 363 -10.84 9.35 27.39
N MET A 364 -10.09 9.76 28.42
CA MET A 364 -10.05 9.06 29.70
C MET A 364 -11.42 9.06 30.40
N ILE A 365 -12.13 10.19 30.35
CA ILE A 365 -13.47 10.33 30.92
C ILE A 365 -14.44 9.43 30.17
N GLU A 366 -14.48 9.53 28.84
CA GLU A 366 -15.40 8.78 27.99
C GLU A 366 -15.20 7.27 28.12
N VAL A 367 -13.95 6.79 28.09
CA VAL A 367 -13.64 5.36 28.30
C VAL A 367 -14.02 4.90 29.72
N SER A 368 -13.92 5.77 30.72
CA SER A 368 -14.33 5.43 32.10
C SER A 368 -15.84 5.34 32.25
N LEU A 369 -16.58 6.25 31.60
CA LEU A 369 -18.04 6.26 31.58
C LEU A 369 -18.61 5.05 30.84
N ASP A 370 -18.12 4.77 29.63
CA ASP A 370 -18.59 3.67 28.80
C ASP A 370 -18.05 2.30 29.24
N GLY A 371 -16.84 2.29 29.80
CA GLY A 371 -16.26 1.11 30.45
C GLY A 371 -16.84 0.80 31.83
N GLN A 372 -17.70 1.69 32.34
CA GLN A 372 -18.36 1.61 33.65
C GLN A 372 -17.39 1.37 34.82
N TYR A 373 -16.19 1.97 34.74
CA TYR A 373 -15.25 2.00 35.85
C TYR A 373 -15.67 3.13 36.79
N LYS A 374 -16.15 2.81 38.00
CA LYS A 374 -16.13 3.79 39.08
C LYS A 374 -14.68 4.02 39.48
N VAL A 375 -14.03 5.02 38.88
CA VAL A 375 -12.81 5.59 39.46
C VAL A 375 -13.25 6.30 40.73
N THR A 376 -13.16 5.60 41.86
CA THR A 376 -13.30 6.27 43.15
C THR A 376 -12.07 7.12 43.37
N GLN A 377 -12.26 8.33 43.90
CA GLN A 377 -11.25 9.36 44.24
C GLN A 377 -10.10 8.88 45.16
N LYS A 378 -10.03 7.59 45.49
CA LYS A 378 -8.99 6.95 46.31
C LYS A 378 -7.84 6.35 45.50
N ASP A 379 -7.97 6.22 44.17
CA ASP A 379 -6.96 5.57 43.31
C ASP A 379 -6.23 6.54 42.36
N LEU A 380 -6.45 7.85 42.50
CA LEU A 380 -5.62 8.94 41.98
C LEU A 380 -4.77 9.49 43.13
#